data_AF-A0A7S3JVX8-F1
#
_entry.id   AF-A0A7S3JVX8-F1
#
_cell.length_a   1.000
_cell.length_b   1.000
_cell.length_c   1.000
_cell.angle_alpha   90.00
_cell.angle_beta   90.00
_cell.angle_gamma   90.00
#
_symmetry.space_group_name_H-M   'P 1'
#
loop_
_entity.id
_entity.type
_entity.pdbx_description
1 polymer ?
#
loop_
_entity_poly.entity_id
_entity_poly.type
_entity_poly.pdbx_seq_one_letter_code
_entity_poly.pdbx_strand_id
1 'polypeptide(L)'
;MANLFFLLSWILGSLVIVHSFHLIICSLEANILLSSRGCLETKQKLIMMQNDMHSSGQEEEEDSNARRKELVRSVDSEILLNELARRGISFSGDEDFGIKRKSTHIVGSLREMSADGVKRKEELDAALLALGTDSSELVAGPPLKAYNTYLRPRSRSQTQTVENAAHQIAFLNRHEKARRETQLRNTDNAARARRAAGLESHPLILILDNIRSAENVGSIFRTADCARCQEIITCGFTPNPLSTSKIQKTAFGAEESISSRHISSTKEALLDLKQKYQHDELLIWALETHDTAITHINSPLPTLHHDTDPSDEKGEKRKRKVYLALLLGNEVTGVDLDLLHLVDAVVEIPTFGSKNSMNVAVAAGIVIYDVLRRWSIVK
;
A
#
# COMPACT_ATOMS: atom_id res chain seq x y z
N MET A 1 39.19 -15.41 -47.29
CA MET A 1 37.79 -14.99 -47.58
C MET A 1 36.78 -15.70 -46.67
N ALA A 2 36.80 -17.03 -46.54
CA ALA A 2 35.81 -17.74 -45.69
C ALA A 2 35.95 -17.49 -44.16
N ASN A 3 37.17 -17.35 -43.62
CA ASN A 3 37.37 -17.15 -42.17
C ASN A 3 37.02 -15.74 -41.66
N LEU A 4 37.01 -14.72 -42.53
CA LEU A 4 36.67 -13.35 -42.14
C LEU A 4 35.14 -13.18 -42.00
N PHE A 5 34.37 -13.92 -42.80
CA PHE A 5 32.91 -13.92 -42.75
C PHE A 5 32.36 -14.60 -41.49
N PHE A 6 33.00 -15.68 -41.04
CA PHE A 6 32.61 -16.35 -39.80
C PHE A 6 32.93 -15.50 -38.55
N LEU A 7 34.06 -14.80 -38.53
CA LEU A 7 34.42 -13.92 -37.42
C LEU A 7 33.49 -12.71 -37.30
N LEU A 8 33.11 -12.10 -38.43
CA LEU A 8 32.14 -11.00 -38.48
C LEU A 8 30.73 -11.45 -38.08
N SER A 9 30.28 -12.62 -38.52
CA SER A 9 28.99 -13.20 -38.13
C SER A 9 28.94 -13.53 -36.63
N TRP A 10 30.05 -13.99 -36.04
CA TRP A 10 30.14 -14.29 -34.62
C TRP A 10 30.20 -13.03 -33.74
N ILE A 11 30.90 -11.98 -34.19
CA ILE A 11 30.94 -10.68 -33.48
C ILE A 11 29.57 -9.98 -33.57
N LEU A 12 28.89 -10.01 -34.72
CA LEU A 12 27.54 -9.48 -34.89
C LEU A 12 26.50 -10.27 -34.08
N GLY A 13 26.60 -11.60 -34.05
CA GLY A 13 25.74 -12.46 -33.22
C GLY A 13 25.92 -12.23 -31.73
N SER A 14 27.16 -12.00 -31.28
CA SER A 14 27.47 -11.68 -29.89
C SER A 14 26.97 -10.29 -29.48
N LEU A 15 27.04 -9.30 -30.38
CA LEU A 15 26.53 -7.94 -30.13
C LEU A 15 24.99 -7.90 -30.05
N VAL A 16 24.30 -8.70 -30.87
CA VAL A 16 22.84 -8.82 -30.86
C VAL A 16 22.34 -9.54 -29.60
N ILE A 17 23.10 -10.53 -29.09
CA ILE A 17 22.77 -11.21 -27.83
C ILE A 17 22.97 -10.27 -26.63
N VAL A 18 24.01 -9.44 -26.61
CA VAL A 18 24.24 -8.46 -25.53
C VAL A 18 23.19 -7.33 -25.56
N HIS A 19 22.80 -6.83 -26.74
CA HIS A 19 21.71 -5.84 -26.85
C HIS A 19 20.34 -6.41 -26.47
N SER A 20 20.07 -7.67 -26.83
CA SER A 20 18.82 -8.37 -26.47
C SER A 20 18.75 -8.66 -24.97
N PHE A 21 19.87 -9.01 -24.33
CA PHE A 21 19.93 -9.17 -22.87
C PHE A 21 19.76 -7.84 -22.12
N HIS A 22 20.29 -6.73 -22.64
CA HIS A 22 20.10 -5.41 -22.02
C HIS A 22 18.66 -4.90 -22.17
N LEU A 23 18.01 -5.17 -23.31
CA LEU A 23 16.58 -4.88 -23.52
C LEU A 23 15.67 -5.76 -22.65
N ILE A 24 16.01 -7.03 -22.44
CA ILE A 24 15.25 -7.94 -21.56
C ILE A 24 15.43 -7.55 -20.08
N ILE A 25 16.64 -7.18 -19.66
CA ILE A 25 16.89 -6.69 -18.28
C ILE A 25 16.19 -5.35 -18.03
N CYS A 26 16.26 -4.41 -18.98
CA CYS A 26 15.51 -3.14 -18.89
C CYS A 26 13.98 -3.34 -18.93
N SER A 27 13.49 -4.36 -19.64
CA SER A 27 12.06 -4.69 -19.70
C SER A 27 11.58 -5.43 -18.43
N LEU A 28 12.42 -6.28 -17.84
CA LEU A 28 12.16 -6.94 -16.55
C LEU A 28 12.19 -5.95 -15.38
N GLU A 29 13.21 -5.10 -15.28
CA GLU A 29 13.27 -4.04 -14.25
C GLU A 29 12.12 -3.05 -14.37
N ALA A 30 11.66 -2.77 -15.60
CA ALA A 30 10.53 -1.88 -15.85
C ALA A 30 9.15 -2.53 -15.67
N ASN A 31 9.05 -3.86 -15.51
CA ASN A 31 7.81 -4.57 -15.16
C ASN A 31 7.70 -4.84 -13.66
N ILE A 32 8.83 -4.94 -12.95
CA ILE A 32 8.88 -5.21 -11.49
C ILE A 32 8.43 -4.02 -10.63
N LEU A 33 8.27 -2.81 -11.21
CA LEU A 33 8.02 -1.56 -10.48
C LEU A 33 6.57 -1.01 -10.53
N LEU A 34 5.58 -1.74 -11.04
CA LEU A 34 4.29 -1.13 -11.44
C LEU A 34 3.05 -1.72 -10.73
N SER A 35 2.42 -0.93 -9.85
CA SER A 35 1.03 -1.14 -9.42
C SER A 35 0.18 0.14 -9.36
N SER A 36 0.52 1.21 -10.09
CA SER A 36 -0.34 2.40 -10.17
C SER A 36 -0.66 2.78 -11.61
N ARG A 37 -1.96 2.98 -11.90
CA ARG A 37 -2.50 3.32 -13.23
C ARG A 37 -1.87 4.59 -13.83
N GLY A 38 -1.41 5.54 -13.01
CA GLY A 38 -0.77 6.77 -13.49
C GLY A 38 0.57 6.54 -14.20
N CYS A 39 1.30 5.48 -13.88
CA CYS A 39 2.63 5.22 -14.44
C CYS A 39 2.58 4.55 -15.82
N LEU A 40 1.49 3.84 -16.15
CA LEU A 40 1.32 3.14 -17.43
C LEU A 40 1.14 4.12 -18.60
N GLU A 41 0.35 5.18 -18.39
CA GLU A 41 0.07 6.21 -19.39
C GLU A 41 1.31 7.07 -19.67
N THR A 42 2.09 7.38 -18.63
CA THR A 42 3.39 8.06 -18.74
C THR A 42 4.40 7.22 -19.52
N LYS A 43 4.42 5.90 -19.31
CA LYS A 43 5.32 4.96 -20.00
C LYS A 43 4.96 4.78 -21.48
N GLN A 44 3.68 4.67 -21.83
CA GLN A 44 3.25 4.62 -23.25
C GLN A 44 3.67 5.88 -24.01
N LYS A 45 3.55 7.05 -23.37
CA LYS A 45 3.96 8.34 -23.96
C LYS A 45 5.49 8.46 -24.07
N LEU A 46 6.26 7.98 -23.09
CA LEU A 46 7.72 7.91 -23.15
C LEU A 46 8.25 6.97 -24.24
N ILE A 47 7.59 5.83 -24.45
CA ILE A 47 7.92 4.88 -25.53
C ILE A 47 7.65 5.51 -26.91
N MET A 48 6.55 6.24 -27.06
CA MET A 48 6.28 7.01 -28.28
C MET A 48 7.36 8.06 -28.56
N MET A 49 7.81 8.80 -27.53
CA MET A 49 8.90 9.78 -27.67
C MET A 49 10.25 9.14 -28.04
N GLN A 50 10.55 7.94 -27.53
CA GLN A 50 11.79 7.23 -27.88
C GLN A 50 11.76 6.67 -29.30
N ASN A 51 10.61 6.17 -29.76
CA ASN A 51 10.47 5.70 -31.15
C ASN A 51 10.61 6.85 -32.15
N ASP A 52 10.10 8.04 -31.82
CA ASP A 52 10.29 9.25 -32.64
C ASP A 52 11.75 9.74 -32.69
N MET A 53 12.59 9.41 -31.70
CA MET A 53 14.03 9.75 -31.72
C MET A 53 14.84 8.89 -32.70
N HIS A 54 14.30 7.77 -33.17
CA HIS A 54 15.00 6.85 -34.06
C HIS A 54 14.60 6.99 -35.54
N SER A 55 13.65 7.89 -35.87
CA SER A 55 13.10 7.99 -37.23
C SER A 55 13.43 9.26 -38.03
N SER A 56 14.06 10.30 -37.47
CA SER A 56 14.06 11.61 -38.16
C SER A 56 15.25 11.84 -39.10
N GLY A 57 14.95 11.95 -40.41
CA GLY A 57 15.69 12.77 -41.37
C GLY A 57 15.29 14.25 -41.26
N GLN A 58 16.09 15.15 -41.85
CA GLN A 58 16.11 16.60 -41.54
C GLN A 58 14.79 17.38 -41.75
N GLU A 59 13.82 16.89 -42.53
CA GLU A 59 12.51 17.55 -42.69
C GLU A 59 11.45 17.07 -41.68
N GLU A 60 11.66 15.95 -40.98
CA GLU A 60 10.73 15.43 -39.97
C GLU A 60 11.00 15.96 -38.55
N GLU A 61 12.08 16.70 -38.35
CA GLU A 61 12.58 17.08 -37.02
C GLU A 61 11.72 18.18 -36.35
N GLU A 62 11.12 19.09 -37.13
CA GLU A 62 10.22 20.12 -36.62
C GLU A 62 8.84 19.58 -36.22
N ASP A 63 8.23 18.71 -37.03
CA ASP A 63 6.91 18.10 -36.71
C ASP A 63 7.04 17.07 -35.57
N SER A 64 8.16 16.35 -35.52
CA SER A 64 8.51 15.48 -34.39
C SER A 64 8.68 16.28 -33.09
N ASN A 65 9.35 17.44 -33.14
CA ASN A 65 9.47 18.31 -31.96
C ASN A 65 8.14 18.95 -31.53
N ALA A 66 7.24 19.26 -32.46
CA ALA A 66 5.90 19.74 -32.14
C ALA A 66 5.05 18.67 -31.44
N ARG A 67 5.05 17.44 -31.95
CA ARG A 67 4.35 16.30 -31.31
C ARG A 67 4.93 15.94 -29.94
N ARG A 68 6.26 15.94 -29.80
CA ARG A 68 6.95 15.75 -28.50
C ARG A 68 6.55 16.83 -27.48
N LYS A 69 6.45 18.10 -27.92
CA LYS A 69 6.00 19.23 -27.08
C LYS A 69 4.57 19.06 -26.58
N GLU A 70 3.68 18.52 -27.40
CA GLU A 70 2.28 18.27 -27.04
C GLU A 70 2.12 17.08 -26.08
N LEU A 71 2.91 16.02 -26.27
CA LEU A 71 2.90 14.85 -25.40
C LEU A 71 3.36 15.19 -23.97
N VAL A 72 4.42 16.00 -23.83
CA VAL A 72 4.95 16.49 -22.54
C VAL A 72 3.94 17.36 -21.80
N ARG A 73 3.10 18.13 -22.50
CA ARG A 73 2.04 18.95 -21.89
C ARG A 73 0.90 18.12 -21.28
N SER A 74 0.73 16.87 -21.69
CA SER A 74 -0.38 15.99 -21.30
C SER A 74 -0.11 15.11 -20.07
N VAL A 75 1.09 15.16 -19.49
CA VAL A 75 1.51 14.31 -18.37
C VAL A 75 1.78 15.16 -17.13
N ASP A 76 1.50 14.61 -15.94
CA ASP A 76 1.75 15.30 -14.68
C ASP A 76 3.25 15.62 -14.52
N SER A 77 3.55 16.91 -14.61
CA SER A 77 4.86 17.45 -14.97
C SER A 77 6.00 17.08 -14.03
N GLU A 78 5.71 16.77 -12.76
CA GLU A 78 6.73 16.52 -11.75
C GLU A 78 7.33 15.10 -11.83
N ILE A 79 6.53 14.10 -12.21
CA ILE A 79 6.97 12.70 -12.33
C ILE A 79 7.79 12.52 -13.60
N LEU A 80 7.34 13.10 -14.71
CA LEU A 80 8.02 13.00 -16.00
C LEU A 80 9.39 13.70 -15.98
N LEU A 81 9.48 14.89 -15.37
CA LEU A 81 10.74 15.64 -15.29
C LEU A 81 11.81 14.91 -14.45
N ASN A 82 11.42 14.28 -13.36
CA ASN A 82 12.33 13.50 -12.53
C ASN A 82 12.85 12.24 -13.27
N GLU A 83 12.00 11.60 -14.07
CA GLU A 83 12.37 10.39 -14.81
C GLU A 83 13.23 10.71 -16.04
N LEU A 84 12.98 11.83 -16.72
CA LEU A 84 13.83 12.33 -17.82
C LEU A 84 15.22 12.75 -17.32
N ALA A 85 15.29 13.41 -16.16
CA ALA A 85 16.55 13.78 -15.52
C ALA A 85 17.37 12.55 -15.09
N ARG A 86 16.72 11.52 -14.54
CA ARG A 86 17.37 10.24 -14.22
C ARG A 86 17.95 9.51 -15.44
N ARG A 87 17.35 9.71 -16.62
CA ARG A 87 17.81 9.11 -17.88
C ARG A 87 18.84 9.98 -18.62
N GLY A 88 19.28 11.10 -18.04
CA GLY A 88 20.32 11.95 -18.60
C GLY A 88 19.89 12.76 -19.84
N ILE A 89 18.58 12.91 -20.08
CA ILE A 89 18.06 13.66 -21.21
C ILE A 89 17.93 15.13 -20.80
N SER A 90 18.87 15.97 -21.25
CA SER A 90 18.82 17.42 -21.07
C SER A 90 18.28 18.11 -22.33
N PHE A 91 17.26 18.95 -22.20
CA PHE A 91 16.81 19.82 -23.28
C PHE A 91 17.66 21.09 -23.30
N SER A 92 18.51 21.25 -24.31
CA SER A 92 19.25 22.48 -24.56
C SER A 92 18.39 23.44 -25.39
N GLY A 93 17.89 24.50 -24.78
CA GLY A 93 17.20 25.58 -25.48
C GLY A 93 16.39 26.46 -24.53
N ASP A 94 16.84 27.70 -24.36
CA ASP A 94 16.17 28.79 -23.62
C ASP A 94 14.87 29.29 -24.28
N GLU A 95 14.10 28.41 -24.92
CA GLU A 95 12.77 28.76 -25.40
C GLU A 95 11.72 28.32 -24.39
N ASP A 96 11.15 29.32 -23.72
CA ASP A 96 10.03 29.25 -22.79
C ASP A 96 8.93 28.35 -23.37
N PHE A 97 8.92 27.08 -22.98
CA PHE A 97 7.82 26.16 -23.30
C PHE A 97 6.59 26.76 -22.63
N GLY A 98 5.73 27.43 -23.41
CA GLY A 98 4.48 28.10 -23.00
C GLY A 98 3.41 27.19 -22.38
N ILE A 99 3.83 26.16 -21.65
CA ILE A 99 3.09 25.51 -20.59
C ILE A 99 2.88 26.59 -19.52
N LYS A 100 1.69 27.19 -19.49
CA LYS A 100 1.21 27.84 -18.26
C LYS A 100 1.21 26.76 -17.19
N ARG A 101 2.32 26.68 -16.45
CA ARG A 101 2.46 25.85 -15.25
C ARG A 101 1.21 26.15 -14.42
N LYS A 102 0.36 25.16 -14.18
CA LYS A 102 -0.65 25.25 -13.12
C LYS A 102 0.12 25.33 -11.81
N SER A 103 0.55 26.55 -11.48
CA SER A 103 1.19 27.00 -10.24
C SER A 103 1.84 25.89 -9.41
N THR A 104 2.80 25.17 -9.97
CA THR A 104 3.88 24.65 -9.16
C THR A 104 4.66 25.90 -8.75
N HIS A 105 4.57 26.24 -7.47
CA HIS A 105 5.42 27.25 -6.83
C HIS A 105 6.88 26.82 -6.98
N ILE A 106 7.44 27.04 -8.17
CA ILE A 106 8.87 27.22 -8.33
C ILE A 106 9.16 28.45 -7.51
N VAL A 107 9.97 28.24 -6.47
CA VAL A 107 10.53 29.32 -5.67
C VAL A 107 11.30 30.17 -6.66
N GLY A 108 10.68 31.26 -7.12
CA GLY A 108 11.37 32.28 -7.90
C GLY A 108 12.62 32.71 -7.15
N SER A 109 13.63 33.17 -7.88
CA SER A 109 14.90 33.62 -7.30
C SER A 109 14.64 34.38 -6.00
N LEU A 110 15.26 33.87 -4.94
CA LEU A 110 15.07 34.31 -3.57
C LEU A 110 15.34 35.83 -3.49
N ARG A 111 14.31 36.67 -3.35
CA ARG A 111 14.44 38.14 -3.16
C ARG A 111 15.46 38.46 -2.05
N GLU A 112 16.32 39.45 -2.25
CA GLU A 112 17.30 39.83 -1.23
C GLU A 112 16.63 40.15 0.12
N MET A 113 17.27 39.70 1.21
CA MET A 113 16.77 39.92 2.56
C MET A 113 17.02 41.37 2.97
N SER A 114 15.97 42.06 3.42
CA SER A 114 16.13 43.35 4.11
C SER A 114 16.80 43.15 5.48
N ALA A 115 17.35 44.23 6.06
CA ALA A 115 17.88 44.21 7.44
C ALA A 115 16.84 43.69 8.45
N ASP A 116 15.57 44.07 8.28
CA ASP A 116 14.44 43.57 9.08
C ASP A 116 14.19 42.06 8.89
N GLY A 117 14.62 41.48 7.76
CA GLY A 117 14.55 40.05 7.49
C GLY A 117 15.61 39.24 8.24
N VAL A 118 16.78 39.81 8.50
CA VAL A 118 17.85 39.17 9.30
C VAL A 118 17.40 39.03 10.75
N LYS A 119 16.86 40.10 11.34
CA LYS A 119 16.34 40.07 12.72
C LYS A 119 15.19 39.06 12.90
N ARG A 120 14.24 39.03 11.97
CA ARG A 120 13.14 38.05 11.98
C ARG A 120 13.62 36.61 11.83
N LYS A 121 14.75 36.40 11.17
CA LYS A 121 15.37 35.08 11.05
C LYS A 121 15.90 34.60 12.39
N GLU A 122 16.68 35.43 13.08
CA GLU A 122 17.25 35.09 14.39
C GLU A 122 16.15 34.79 15.43
N GLU A 123 15.10 35.61 15.47
CA GLU A 123 13.96 35.42 16.37
C GLU A 123 13.19 34.13 16.06
N LEU A 124 12.94 33.84 14.77
CA LEU A 124 12.24 32.62 14.36
C LEU A 124 13.07 31.37 14.59
N ASP A 125 14.37 31.40 14.30
CA ASP A 125 15.28 30.27 14.51
C ASP A 125 15.34 29.91 16.01
N ALA A 126 15.43 30.92 16.89
CA ALA A 126 15.40 30.70 18.35
C ALA A 126 14.07 30.10 18.82
N ALA A 127 12.94 30.60 18.30
CA ALA A 127 11.61 30.08 18.64
C ALA A 127 11.39 28.64 18.14
N LEU A 128 11.90 28.30 16.96
CA LEU A 128 11.86 26.93 16.42
C LEU A 128 12.71 25.96 17.24
N LEU A 129 13.91 26.40 17.65
CA LEU A 129 14.81 25.60 18.48
C LEU A 129 14.17 25.28 19.84
N ALA A 130 13.47 26.24 20.44
CA ALA A 130 12.70 26.02 21.68
C ALA A 130 11.58 24.97 21.54
N LEU A 131 11.05 24.78 20.32
CA LEU A 131 10.06 23.75 19.98
C LEU A 131 10.69 22.41 19.54
N GLY A 132 12.02 22.31 19.61
CA GLY A 132 12.79 21.14 19.19
C GLY A 132 12.84 20.95 17.67
N THR A 133 12.75 22.03 16.89
CA THR A 133 12.87 22.01 15.43
C THR A 133 14.07 22.85 15.01
N ASP A 134 15.05 22.25 14.35
CA ASP A 134 16.15 22.99 13.73
C ASP A 134 15.70 23.51 12.35
N SER A 135 15.90 24.81 12.09
CA SER A 135 15.56 25.41 10.79
C SER A 135 16.46 24.89 9.66
N SER A 136 17.66 24.38 9.98
CA SER A 136 18.56 23.74 9.01
C SER A 136 17.99 22.43 8.42
N GLU A 137 17.11 21.75 9.17
CA GLU A 137 16.46 20.50 8.74
C GLU A 137 15.29 20.73 7.77
N LEU A 138 14.90 21.98 7.53
CA LEU A 138 13.80 22.33 6.64
C LEU A 138 14.25 22.25 5.17
N VAL A 139 14.37 21.03 4.64
CA VAL A 139 14.93 20.80 3.29
C VAL A 139 13.96 21.17 2.17
N ALA A 140 12.67 20.87 2.31
CA ALA A 140 11.66 21.08 1.26
C ALA A 140 10.21 21.02 1.80
N GLY A 141 9.27 21.49 0.99
CA GLY A 141 7.83 21.33 1.23
C GLY A 141 7.15 22.49 1.97
N PRO A 142 5.92 22.27 2.50
CA PRO A 142 5.17 23.28 3.24
C PRO A 142 5.91 23.96 4.41
N PRO A 143 6.72 23.25 5.23
CA PRO A 143 7.46 23.87 6.33
C PRO A 143 8.46 24.94 5.85
N LEU A 144 9.27 24.60 4.83
CA LEU A 144 10.25 25.54 4.26
C LEU A 144 9.56 26.73 3.56
N LYS A 145 8.39 26.50 2.93
CA LYS A 145 7.59 27.59 2.35
C LYS A 145 7.07 28.55 3.41
N ALA A 146 6.56 28.03 4.53
CA ALA A 146 6.09 28.84 5.64
C ALA A 146 7.24 29.64 6.28
N TYR A 147 8.40 28.99 6.50
CA TYR A 147 9.62 29.64 6.98
C TYR A 147 10.04 30.80 6.07
N ASN A 148 10.18 30.56 4.76
CA ASN A 148 10.58 31.60 3.80
C ASN A 148 9.54 32.72 3.66
N THR A 149 8.25 32.41 3.79
CA THR A 149 7.17 33.39 3.74
C THR A 149 7.23 34.33 4.96
N TYR A 150 7.55 33.78 6.14
CA TYR A 150 7.74 34.57 7.35
C TYR A 150 8.94 35.52 7.24
N LEU A 151 10.07 35.04 6.71
CA LEU A 151 11.26 35.86 6.49
C LEU A 151 11.01 36.98 5.46
N ARG A 152 10.16 36.72 4.47
CA ARG A 152 9.96 37.60 3.30
C ARG A 152 8.47 37.83 2.99
N PRO A 153 7.74 38.56 3.85
CA PRO A 153 6.32 38.82 3.69
C PRO A 153 6.08 39.69 2.46
N ARG A 154 4.96 39.45 1.77
CA ARG A 154 4.57 40.21 0.58
C ARG A 154 3.99 41.60 0.92
N SER A 155 3.55 41.81 2.16
CA SER A 155 3.03 43.09 2.68
C SER A 155 3.28 43.20 4.18
N ARG A 156 3.53 44.42 4.69
CA ARG A 156 3.69 44.72 6.13
C ARG A 156 2.44 44.40 6.97
N SER A 157 1.27 44.29 6.34
CA SER A 157 -0.01 43.95 6.99
C SER A 157 -0.16 42.45 7.32
N GLN A 158 0.74 41.57 6.87
CA GLN A 158 0.69 40.11 7.06
C GLN A 158 1.69 39.58 8.10
N THR A 159 2.03 40.39 9.11
CA THR A 159 3.07 40.00 10.08
C THR A 159 2.44 39.18 11.21
N GLN A 160 2.45 37.86 11.07
CA GLN A 160 2.18 36.91 12.16
C GLN A 160 3.22 37.09 13.27
N THR A 161 2.87 36.80 14.53
CA THR A 161 3.86 36.79 15.62
C THR A 161 4.88 35.67 15.41
N VAL A 162 6.11 35.85 15.89
CA VAL A 162 7.20 34.85 15.80
C VAL A 162 6.74 33.50 16.35
N GLU A 163 6.07 33.52 17.51
CA GLU A 163 5.56 32.32 18.19
C GLU A 163 4.56 31.54 17.34
N ASN A 164 3.58 32.23 16.75
CA ASN A 164 2.56 31.59 15.92
C ASN A 164 3.18 31.01 14.64
N ALA A 165 4.14 31.71 14.04
CA ALA A 165 4.87 31.21 12.88
C ALA A 165 5.72 29.98 13.23
N ALA A 166 6.44 30.03 14.36
CA ALA A 166 7.25 28.90 14.84
C ALA A 166 6.39 27.66 15.12
N HIS A 167 5.26 27.82 15.81
CA HIS A 167 4.31 26.72 16.07
C HIS A 167 3.76 26.11 14.78
N GLN A 168 3.38 26.95 13.81
CA GLN A 168 2.89 26.49 12.51
C GLN A 168 3.96 25.73 11.73
N ILE A 169 5.19 26.25 11.66
CA ILE A 169 6.30 25.62 10.95
C ILE A 169 6.68 24.30 11.63
N ALA A 170 6.78 24.27 12.96
CA ALA A 170 7.08 23.06 13.72
C ALA A 170 5.99 21.98 13.53
N PHE A 171 4.71 22.37 13.53
CA PHE A 171 3.59 21.46 13.23
C PHE A 171 3.70 20.87 11.83
N LEU A 172 3.93 21.72 10.82
CA LEU A 172 4.11 21.28 9.43
C LEU A 172 5.32 20.37 9.29
N ASN A 173 6.43 20.66 9.99
CA ASN A 173 7.65 19.86 9.93
C ASN A 173 7.43 18.46 10.51
N ARG A 174 6.73 18.34 11.65
CA ARG A 174 6.35 17.04 12.23
C ARG A 174 5.50 16.22 11.26
N HIS A 175 4.55 16.85 10.58
CA HIS A 175 3.71 16.17 9.58
C HIS A 175 4.50 15.72 8.35
N GLU A 176 5.39 16.55 7.81
CA GLU A 176 6.25 16.18 6.68
C GLU A 176 7.24 15.07 7.05
N LYS A 177 7.84 15.14 8.25
CA LYS A 177 8.72 14.08 8.76
C LYS A 177 7.98 12.76 8.90
N ALA A 178 6.80 12.76 9.52
CA ALA A 178 5.94 11.58 9.63
C ALA A 178 5.57 11.02 8.24
N ARG A 179 5.29 11.88 7.27
CA ARG A 179 4.99 11.47 5.88
C ARG A 179 6.20 10.84 5.18
N ARG A 180 7.39 11.43 5.32
CA ARG A 180 8.64 10.87 4.76
C ARG A 180 9.02 9.55 5.41
N GLU A 181 8.91 9.45 6.72
CA GLU A 181 9.12 8.20 7.46
C GLU A 181 8.12 7.13 7.04
N THR A 182 6.85 7.50 6.81
CA THR A 182 5.84 6.59 6.26
C THR A 182 6.21 6.13 4.85
N GLN A 183 6.69 7.02 3.98
CA GLN A 183 7.18 6.65 2.65
C GLN A 183 8.37 5.69 2.70
N LEU A 184 9.32 5.91 3.62
CA LEU A 184 10.47 5.02 3.84
C LEU A 184 10.05 3.65 4.41
N ARG A 185 9.04 3.60 5.29
CA ARG A 185 8.43 2.34 5.75
C ARG A 185 7.71 1.60 4.62
N ASN A 186 7.18 2.32 3.63
CA ASN A 186 6.44 1.75 2.50
C ASN A 186 7.32 1.32 1.32
N THR A 187 8.61 1.69 1.33
CA THR A 187 9.65 1.03 0.54
C THR A 187 10.17 -0.23 1.23
N ASP A 188 9.25 -1.00 1.83
CA ASP A 188 9.57 -2.31 2.37
C ASP A 188 9.80 -3.29 1.20
N ASN A 189 11.05 -3.42 0.78
CA ASN A 189 11.47 -4.39 -0.22
C ASN A 189 11.06 -5.82 0.18
N ALA A 190 10.91 -6.11 1.48
CA ALA A 190 10.40 -7.41 1.93
C ALA A 190 8.91 -7.56 1.63
N ALA A 191 8.09 -6.53 1.80
CA ALA A 191 6.66 -6.57 1.40
C ALA A 191 6.51 -6.74 -0.11
N ARG A 192 7.35 -6.07 -0.93
CA ARG A 192 7.37 -6.27 -2.39
C ARG A 192 7.83 -7.67 -2.77
N ALA A 193 8.89 -8.18 -2.15
CA ALA A 193 9.39 -9.54 -2.38
C ALA A 193 8.36 -10.61 -2.00
N ARG A 194 7.64 -10.44 -0.88
CA ARG A 194 6.55 -11.35 -0.46
C ARG A 194 5.40 -11.38 -1.45
N ARG A 195 4.98 -10.21 -1.98
CA ARG A 195 3.95 -10.12 -3.03
C ARG A 195 4.42 -10.77 -4.34
N ALA A 196 5.67 -10.56 -4.72
CA ALA A 196 6.28 -11.16 -5.90
C ALA A 196 6.50 -12.69 -5.76
N ALA A 197 6.70 -13.18 -4.53
CA ALA A 197 6.93 -14.59 -4.24
C ALA A 197 5.66 -15.47 -4.35
N GLY A 198 4.47 -14.89 -4.58
CA GLY A 198 3.25 -15.66 -4.76
C GLY A 198 2.88 -16.52 -3.55
N LEU A 199 3.09 -16.01 -2.32
CA LEU A 199 2.82 -16.74 -1.09
C LEU A 199 1.35 -17.21 -1.05
N GLU A 200 1.15 -18.52 -0.90
CA GLU A 200 -0.18 -19.11 -0.74
C GLU A 200 -0.88 -18.56 0.49
N SER A 201 -2.19 -18.33 0.40
CA SER A 201 -2.98 -17.95 1.56
C SER A 201 -3.20 -19.15 2.48
N HIS A 202 -3.22 -18.90 3.78
CA HIS A 202 -3.63 -19.90 4.75
C HIS A 202 -5.16 -20.07 4.69
N PRO A 203 -5.69 -21.29 4.88
CA PRO A 203 -7.12 -21.58 4.76
C PRO A 203 -7.93 -21.06 5.97
N LEU A 204 -7.66 -19.81 6.36
CA LEU A 204 -8.30 -19.06 7.42
C LEU A 204 -9.14 -17.96 6.78
N ILE A 205 -10.44 -17.98 7.05
CA ILE A 205 -11.44 -17.06 6.52
C ILE A 205 -11.97 -16.24 7.69
N LEU A 206 -12.17 -14.94 7.51
CA LEU A 206 -12.76 -14.08 8.53
C LEU A 206 -14.16 -13.66 8.09
N ILE A 207 -15.13 -13.72 9.00
CA ILE A 207 -16.50 -13.25 8.78
C ILE A 207 -16.77 -12.13 9.77
N LEU A 208 -17.06 -10.93 9.25
CA LEU A 208 -17.34 -9.75 10.07
C LEU A 208 -18.84 -9.54 10.12
N ASP A 209 -19.47 -9.94 11.22
CA ASP A 209 -20.90 -9.85 11.46
C ASP A 209 -21.25 -8.48 12.02
N ASN A 210 -21.85 -7.63 11.18
CA ASN A 210 -22.40 -6.35 11.60
C ASN A 210 -21.40 -5.46 12.38
N ILE A 211 -20.10 -5.51 12.06
CA ILE A 211 -19.08 -4.70 12.72
C ILE A 211 -19.29 -3.23 12.36
N ARG A 212 -19.51 -2.38 13.37
CA ARG A 212 -19.90 -0.99 13.13
C ARG A 212 -18.70 -0.11 12.78
N SER A 213 -17.55 -0.32 13.41
CA SER A 213 -16.40 0.57 13.29
C SER A 213 -15.58 0.29 12.03
N ALA A 214 -15.54 1.26 11.11
CA ALA A 214 -14.66 1.21 9.94
C ALA A 214 -13.17 1.11 10.31
N GLU A 215 -12.76 1.63 11.48
CA GLU A 215 -11.39 1.51 11.97
C GLU A 215 -11.06 0.09 12.41
N ASN A 216 -11.98 -0.57 13.13
CA ASN A 216 -11.83 -1.98 13.50
C ASN A 216 -11.78 -2.86 12.24
N VAL A 217 -12.68 -2.62 11.29
CA VAL A 217 -12.68 -3.33 10.00
C VAL A 217 -11.32 -3.16 9.32
N GLY A 218 -10.81 -1.94 9.17
CA GLY A 218 -9.51 -1.73 8.53
C GLY A 218 -8.34 -2.36 9.29
N SER A 219 -8.34 -2.33 10.62
CA SER A 219 -7.34 -3.02 11.44
C SER A 219 -7.39 -4.55 11.27
N ILE A 220 -8.58 -5.13 11.14
CA ILE A 220 -8.76 -6.56 10.86
C ILE A 220 -8.24 -6.90 9.46
N PHE A 221 -8.58 -6.09 8.44
CA PHE A 221 -8.05 -6.24 7.08
C PHE A 221 -6.52 -6.26 7.05
N ARG A 222 -5.91 -5.31 7.75
CA ARG A 222 -4.45 -5.23 7.86
C ARG A 222 -3.85 -6.46 8.53
N THR A 223 -4.46 -6.93 9.61
CA THR A 223 -4.00 -8.12 10.35
C THR A 223 -4.13 -9.37 9.49
N ALA A 224 -5.25 -9.51 8.78
CA ALA A 224 -5.53 -10.63 7.90
C ALA A 224 -4.58 -10.69 6.69
N ASP A 225 -4.25 -9.55 6.07
CA ASP A 225 -3.24 -9.48 5.00
C ASP A 225 -1.85 -9.88 5.52
N CYS A 226 -1.45 -9.38 6.69
CA CYS A 226 -0.19 -9.74 7.33
C CYS A 226 -0.11 -11.24 7.68
N ALA A 227 -1.25 -11.81 8.09
CA ALA A 227 -1.42 -13.23 8.38
C ALA A 227 -1.70 -14.07 7.11
N ARG A 228 -1.79 -13.48 5.92
CA ARG A 228 -2.15 -14.16 4.67
C ARG A 228 -3.41 -15.02 4.79
N CYS A 229 -4.42 -14.53 5.50
CA CYS A 229 -5.75 -15.13 5.50
C CYS A 229 -6.29 -15.23 4.07
N GLN A 230 -7.11 -16.24 3.81
CA GLN A 230 -7.64 -16.52 2.49
C GLN A 230 -8.66 -15.48 2.02
N GLU A 231 -9.58 -15.10 2.89
CA GLU A 231 -10.68 -14.22 2.52
C GLU A 231 -11.27 -13.52 3.74
N ILE A 232 -11.79 -12.30 3.53
CA ILE A 232 -12.66 -11.61 4.49
C ILE A 232 -14.06 -11.45 3.89
N ILE A 233 -15.08 -11.88 4.62
CA ILE A 233 -16.47 -11.70 4.27
C ILE A 233 -17.08 -10.68 5.23
N THR A 234 -17.46 -9.52 4.71
CA THR A 234 -18.19 -8.50 5.49
C THR A 234 -19.69 -8.73 5.37
N CYS A 235 -20.41 -8.66 6.49
CA CYS A 235 -21.83 -8.97 6.54
C CYS A 235 -22.69 -7.82 7.08
N GLY A 236 -23.94 -7.73 6.61
CA GLY A 236 -24.93 -6.79 7.12
C GLY A 236 -24.51 -5.33 6.94
N PHE A 237 -24.60 -4.52 8.00
CA PHE A 237 -24.19 -3.11 7.92
C PHE A 237 -22.68 -2.88 8.10
N THR A 238 -21.87 -3.95 8.12
CA THR A 238 -20.40 -3.82 8.18
C THR A 238 -19.92 -2.95 7.02
N PRO A 239 -19.16 -1.86 7.28
CA PRO A 239 -18.71 -0.96 6.23
C PRO A 239 -17.93 -1.71 5.14
N ASN A 240 -18.36 -1.51 3.89
CA ASN A 240 -17.72 -2.16 2.75
C ASN A 240 -16.34 -1.52 2.49
N PRO A 241 -15.27 -2.34 2.39
CA PRO A 241 -13.90 -1.85 2.16
C PRO A 241 -13.74 -1.04 0.87
N LEU A 242 -14.52 -1.33 -0.18
CA LEU A 242 -14.42 -0.64 -1.47
C LEU A 242 -15.07 0.75 -1.49
N SER A 243 -15.87 1.11 -0.49
CA SER A 243 -16.67 2.34 -0.50
C SER A 243 -16.28 3.36 0.58
N THR A 244 -15.49 2.96 1.59
CA THR A 244 -15.30 3.79 2.80
C THR A 244 -13.85 4.25 2.97
N SER A 245 -13.60 5.55 2.78
CA SER A 245 -12.26 6.16 2.93
C SER A 245 -11.64 6.01 4.34
N LYS A 246 -12.45 5.74 5.37
CA LYS A 246 -11.95 5.45 6.73
C LYS A 246 -11.26 4.09 6.82
N ILE A 247 -11.75 3.07 6.11
CA ILE A 247 -11.11 1.74 6.08
C ILE A 247 -9.72 1.87 5.48
N GLN A 248 -9.58 2.57 4.35
CA GLN A 248 -8.31 2.76 3.65
C GLN A 248 -7.21 3.36 4.55
N LYS A 249 -7.58 4.27 5.46
CA LYS A 249 -6.63 4.89 6.40
C LYS A 249 -6.04 3.88 7.39
N THR A 250 -6.84 2.91 7.84
CA THR A 250 -6.43 1.92 8.84
C THR A 250 -5.92 0.60 8.23
N ALA A 251 -6.52 0.18 7.12
CA ALA A 251 -6.16 -1.02 6.36
C ALA A 251 -4.87 -0.83 5.58
N PHE A 252 -4.61 0.41 5.11
CA PHE A 252 -3.35 0.81 4.52
C PHE A 252 -2.98 -0.03 3.27
N GLY A 253 -3.96 -0.24 2.38
CA GLY A 253 -3.81 -0.99 1.13
C GLY A 253 -4.03 -2.50 1.26
N ALA A 254 -4.28 -3.01 2.47
CA ALA A 254 -4.63 -4.41 2.69
C ALA A 254 -5.96 -4.80 2.01
N GLU A 255 -6.88 -3.85 1.86
CA GLU A 255 -8.16 -4.03 1.18
C GLU A 255 -8.05 -4.36 -0.31
N GLU A 256 -6.91 -4.05 -0.92
CA GLU A 256 -6.63 -4.37 -2.33
C GLU A 256 -5.91 -5.72 -2.48
N SER A 257 -5.23 -6.21 -1.43
CA SER A 257 -4.40 -7.42 -1.49
C SER A 257 -5.09 -8.67 -0.99
N ILE A 258 -5.96 -8.55 0.02
CA ILE A 258 -6.75 -9.68 0.51
C ILE A 258 -8.04 -9.85 -0.29
N SER A 259 -8.39 -11.08 -0.63
CA SER A 259 -9.69 -11.36 -1.21
C SER A 259 -10.78 -10.96 -0.23
N SER A 260 -11.75 -10.18 -0.67
CA SER A 260 -12.88 -9.82 0.17
C SER A 260 -14.17 -9.68 -0.61
N ARG A 261 -15.27 -9.97 0.07
CA ARG A 261 -16.63 -9.80 -0.47
C ARG A 261 -17.58 -9.30 0.60
N HIS A 262 -18.71 -8.76 0.16
CA HIS A 262 -19.77 -8.28 1.03
C HIS A 262 -21.05 -9.07 0.78
N ILE A 263 -21.69 -9.54 1.85
CA ILE A 263 -22.95 -10.30 1.81
C ILE A 263 -23.95 -9.62 2.75
N SER A 264 -25.20 -9.46 2.31
CA SER A 264 -26.20 -8.72 3.09
C SER A 264 -26.56 -9.38 4.43
N SER A 265 -26.44 -10.71 4.52
CA SER A 265 -26.77 -11.48 5.72
C SER A 265 -25.65 -12.43 6.12
N THR A 266 -25.32 -12.45 7.41
CA THR A 266 -24.31 -13.36 7.96
C THR A 266 -24.73 -14.82 7.85
N LYS A 267 -26.04 -15.10 7.98
CA LYS A 267 -26.59 -16.45 7.76
C LYS A 267 -26.35 -16.93 6.34
N GLU A 268 -26.56 -16.07 5.34
CA GLU A 268 -26.29 -16.39 3.94
C GLU A 268 -24.81 -16.64 3.71
N ALA A 269 -23.93 -15.84 4.33
CA ALA A 269 -22.48 -16.04 4.25
C ALA A 269 -22.05 -17.41 4.81
N LEU A 270 -22.60 -17.84 5.95
CA LEU A 270 -22.30 -19.14 6.53
C LEU A 270 -22.79 -20.29 5.64
N LEU A 271 -23.99 -20.16 5.06
CA LEU A 271 -24.54 -21.16 4.14
C LEU A 271 -23.72 -21.25 2.83
N ASP A 272 -23.33 -20.10 2.27
CA ASP A 272 -22.45 -20.02 1.10
C ASP A 272 -21.11 -20.71 1.36
N LEU A 273 -20.49 -20.48 2.52
CA LEU A 273 -19.24 -21.16 2.90
C LEU A 273 -19.43 -22.67 3.02
N LYS A 274 -20.48 -23.12 3.70
CA LYS A 274 -20.79 -24.56 3.84
C LYS A 274 -21.00 -25.23 2.48
N GLN A 275 -21.66 -24.54 1.55
CA GLN A 275 -21.84 -25.03 0.19
C GLN A 275 -20.52 -25.03 -0.60
N LYS A 276 -19.75 -23.93 -0.54
CA LYS A 276 -18.48 -23.77 -1.26
C LYS A 276 -17.45 -24.82 -0.87
N TYR A 277 -17.38 -25.17 0.42
CA TYR A 277 -16.43 -26.14 0.97
C TYR A 277 -17.07 -27.48 1.34
N GLN A 278 -18.21 -27.86 0.75
CA GLN A 278 -18.92 -29.11 1.05
C GLN A 278 -18.09 -30.40 0.85
N HIS A 279 -17.01 -30.32 0.06
CA HIS A 279 -16.10 -31.44 -0.20
C HIS A 279 -14.79 -31.37 0.61
N ASP A 280 -14.62 -30.30 1.38
CA ASP A 280 -13.49 -30.03 2.26
C ASP A 280 -13.97 -30.05 3.72
N GLU A 281 -13.05 -30.00 4.68
CA GLU A 281 -13.39 -29.88 6.09
C GLU A 281 -13.44 -28.39 6.44
N LEU A 282 -14.65 -27.85 6.61
CA LEU A 282 -14.86 -26.47 7.06
C LEU A 282 -15.28 -26.48 8.53
N LEU A 283 -14.50 -25.79 9.36
CA LEU A 283 -14.85 -25.46 10.74
C LEU A 283 -15.23 -24.00 10.84
N ILE A 284 -16.26 -23.70 11.60
CA ILE A 284 -16.76 -22.35 11.85
C ILE A 284 -16.69 -22.11 13.36
N TRP A 285 -15.88 -21.13 13.76
CA TRP A 285 -15.77 -20.68 15.14
C TRP A 285 -16.41 -19.31 15.30
N ALA A 286 -17.34 -19.16 16.24
CA ALA A 286 -17.82 -17.85 16.70
C ALA A 286 -16.92 -17.36 17.83
N LEU A 287 -16.24 -16.22 17.65
CA LEU A 287 -15.48 -15.57 18.71
C LEU A 287 -16.42 -14.71 19.54
N GLU A 288 -16.88 -15.26 20.67
CA GLU A 288 -17.86 -14.62 21.54
C GLU A 288 -17.61 -15.00 23.00
N THR A 289 -17.96 -14.11 23.92
CA THR A 289 -17.92 -14.40 25.36
C THR A 289 -19.28 -14.95 25.77
N HIS A 290 -19.33 -16.24 26.09
CA HIS A 290 -20.56 -16.94 26.50
C HIS A 290 -20.23 -17.96 27.58
N ASP A 291 -21.18 -18.27 28.48
CA ASP A 291 -20.95 -19.21 29.60
C ASP A 291 -20.57 -20.63 29.13
N THR A 292 -20.91 -20.98 27.89
CA THR A 292 -20.59 -22.26 27.26
C THR A 292 -19.41 -22.18 26.30
N ALA A 293 -18.76 -21.01 26.17
CA ALA A 293 -17.64 -20.83 25.28
C ALA A 293 -16.44 -21.63 25.76
N ILE A 294 -15.73 -22.24 24.81
CA ILE A 294 -14.46 -22.91 25.08
C ILE A 294 -13.31 -21.96 24.79
N THR A 295 -12.28 -21.97 25.61
CA THR A 295 -11.09 -21.16 25.35
C THR A 295 -10.48 -21.51 23.97
N HIS A 296 -10.25 -20.50 23.11
CA HIS A 296 -9.71 -20.69 21.75
C HIS A 296 -8.46 -21.57 21.67
N ILE A 297 -7.59 -21.50 22.69
CA ILE A 297 -6.35 -22.28 22.81
C ILE A 297 -6.65 -23.80 22.90
N ASN A 298 -7.74 -24.16 23.59
CA ASN A 298 -8.16 -25.54 23.83
C ASN A 298 -9.22 -26.02 22.83
N SER A 299 -9.71 -25.14 21.96
CA SER A 299 -10.74 -25.48 20.97
C SER A 299 -10.25 -26.48 19.93
N PRO A 300 -11.08 -27.43 19.47
CA PRO A 300 -10.66 -28.43 18.48
C PRO A 300 -10.27 -27.79 17.14
N LEU A 301 -8.98 -27.88 16.77
CA LEU A 301 -8.45 -27.41 15.50
C LEU A 301 -7.66 -28.53 14.83
N PRO A 302 -8.10 -29.05 13.67
CA PRO A 302 -7.36 -30.04 12.91
C PRO A 302 -6.03 -29.48 12.41
N THR A 303 -5.03 -30.34 12.32
CA THR A 303 -3.74 -30.00 11.71
C THR A 303 -3.92 -29.77 10.21
N LEU A 304 -3.20 -28.80 9.63
CA LEU A 304 -3.21 -28.57 8.17
C LEU A 304 -2.76 -29.81 7.38
N HIS A 305 -1.91 -30.63 7.98
CA HIS A 305 -1.54 -31.94 7.48
C HIS A 305 -2.55 -32.96 8.00
N HIS A 306 -3.67 -33.18 7.30
CA HIS A 306 -4.29 -34.49 7.40
C HIS A 306 -3.68 -35.37 6.31
N ASP A 307 -2.61 -36.04 6.72
CA ASP A 307 -1.98 -37.11 5.96
C ASP A 307 -2.96 -38.28 5.80
N THR A 308 -2.88 -38.82 4.58
CA THR A 308 -3.36 -40.11 4.09
C THR A 308 -4.07 -41.00 5.10
N ASP A 309 -5.33 -41.29 4.83
CA ASP A 309 -5.96 -42.53 5.30
C ASP A 309 -5.04 -43.71 4.94
N PRO A 310 -4.48 -44.46 5.92
CA PRO A 310 -3.53 -45.53 5.65
C PRO A 310 -4.12 -46.74 4.92
N SER A 311 -5.43 -46.75 4.59
CA SER A 311 -6.10 -47.93 4.03
C SER A 311 -6.31 -47.95 2.51
N ASP A 312 -5.96 -46.91 1.75
CA ASP A 312 -6.35 -46.84 0.34
C ASP A 312 -5.18 -47.15 -0.63
N GLU A 313 -4.88 -48.45 -0.80
CA GLU A 313 -4.05 -48.99 -1.91
C GLU A 313 -4.69 -48.83 -3.31
N LYS A 314 -5.85 -48.18 -3.41
CA LYS A 314 -6.55 -47.91 -4.67
C LYS A 314 -6.80 -46.41 -4.77
N GLY A 315 -5.83 -45.72 -5.35
CA GLY A 315 -5.82 -44.28 -5.55
C GLY A 315 -7.10 -43.79 -6.23
N GLU A 316 -7.70 -42.75 -5.64
CA GLU A 316 -8.55 -41.71 -6.27
C GLU A 316 -9.36 -40.87 -5.27
N LYS A 317 -9.06 -40.87 -3.96
CA LYS A 317 -9.67 -39.87 -3.05
C LYS A 317 -8.80 -38.62 -2.93
N ARG A 318 -9.34 -37.50 -3.41
CA ARG A 318 -8.80 -36.15 -3.25
C ARG A 318 -8.57 -35.86 -1.75
N LYS A 319 -7.36 -35.44 -1.37
CA LYS A 319 -7.05 -34.96 -0.01
C LYS A 319 -7.99 -33.81 0.33
N ARG A 320 -8.81 -33.97 1.37
CA ARG A 320 -9.68 -32.90 1.87
C ARG A 320 -8.82 -31.82 2.50
N LYS A 321 -9.05 -30.56 2.13
CA LYS A 321 -8.40 -29.43 2.79
C LYS A 321 -9.17 -29.05 4.05
N VAL A 322 -8.45 -28.55 5.04
CA VAL A 322 -9.04 -28.00 6.26
C VAL A 322 -9.14 -26.49 6.10
N TYR A 323 -10.32 -25.95 6.38
CA TYR A 323 -10.61 -24.52 6.41
C TYR A 323 -11.16 -24.15 7.79
N LEU A 324 -10.72 -23.00 8.32
CA LEU A 324 -11.31 -22.39 9.50
C LEU A 324 -11.95 -21.06 9.11
N ALA A 325 -13.22 -20.88 9.41
CA ALA A 325 -13.92 -19.61 9.32
C ALA A 325 -14.14 -19.05 10.74
N LEU A 326 -13.55 -17.88 11.00
CA LEU A 326 -13.68 -17.17 12.27
C LEU A 326 -14.74 -16.08 12.14
N LEU A 327 -15.86 -16.27 12.83
CA LEU A 327 -16.98 -15.33 12.92
C LEU A 327 -16.74 -14.33 14.06
N LEU A 328 -16.70 -13.06 13.71
CA LEU A 328 -16.43 -11.93 14.60
C LEU A 328 -17.68 -11.05 14.70
N GLY A 329 -18.18 -10.87 15.92
CA GLY A 329 -19.43 -10.15 16.18
C GLY A 329 -19.32 -8.63 16.25
N ASN A 330 -20.48 -7.99 16.39
CA ASN A 330 -20.62 -6.56 16.62
C ASN A 330 -19.98 -6.15 17.95
N GLU A 331 -19.38 -4.97 18.02
CA GLU A 331 -18.64 -4.51 19.20
C GLU A 331 -19.50 -4.30 20.46
N VAL A 332 -20.81 -4.17 20.29
CA VAL A 332 -21.77 -3.91 21.37
C VAL A 332 -22.66 -5.12 21.62
N THR A 333 -23.21 -5.70 20.56
CA THR A 333 -24.20 -6.79 20.67
C THR A 333 -23.62 -8.18 20.53
N GLY A 334 -22.34 -8.30 20.14
CA GLY A 334 -21.72 -9.60 19.87
C GLY A 334 -22.22 -10.23 18.57
N VAL A 335 -22.01 -11.55 18.47
CA VAL A 335 -22.54 -12.41 17.41
C VAL A 335 -24.03 -12.67 17.65
N ASP A 336 -24.84 -12.61 16.59
CA ASP A 336 -26.27 -12.93 16.69
C ASP A 336 -26.50 -14.37 17.19
N LEU A 337 -27.39 -14.53 18.18
CA LEU A 337 -27.73 -15.82 18.80
C LEU A 337 -28.25 -16.82 17.77
N ASP A 338 -28.97 -16.33 16.75
CA ASP A 338 -29.47 -17.15 15.65
C ASP A 338 -28.34 -17.61 14.71
N LEU A 339 -27.09 -17.21 14.91
CA LEU A 339 -25.95 -17.74 14.17
C LEU A 339 -25.20 -18.82 14.96
N LEU A 340 -25.34 -18.84 16.29
CA LEU A 340 -24.61 -19.78 17.15
C LEU A 340 -24.99 -21.25 16.91
N HIS A 341 -26.19 -21.52 16.38
CA HIS A 341 -26.57 -22.88 15.98
C HIS A 341 -25.96 -23.33 14.64
N LEU A 342 -25.34 -22.41 13.90
CA LEU A 342 -24.71 -22.68 12.61
C LEU A 342 -23.20 -22.86 12.71
N VAL A 343 -22.60 -22.57 13.87
CA VAL A 343 -21.15 -22.71 14.11
C VAL A 343 -20.81 -24.05 14.76
N ASP A 344 -19.57 -24.50 14.58
CA ASP A 344 -19.06 -25.74 15.16
C ASP A 344 -18.58 -25.54 16.61
N ALA A 345 -18.11 -24.35 16.94
CA ALA A 345 -17.74 -23.97 18.29
C ALA A 345 -17.94 -22.48 18.57
N VAL A 346 -18.33 -22.17 19.80
CA VAL A 346 -18.20 -20.81 20.36
C VAL A 346 -16.91 -20.77 21.14
N VAL A 347 -16.01 -19.88 20.75
CA VAL A 347 -14.66 -19.77 21.32
C VAL A 347 -14.46 -18.42 21.98
N GLU A 348 -13.70 -18.40 23.08
CA GLU A 348 -13.39 -17.17 23.80
C GLU A 348 -11.88 -16.97 24.02
N ILE A 349 -11.50 -15.72 24.29
CA ILE A 349 -10.17 -15.37 24.80
C ILE A 349 -10.28 -15.26 26.32
N PRO A 350 -9.51 -16.03 27.11
CA PRO A 350 -9.53 -15.93 28.56
C PRO A 350 -9.20 -14.51 29.00
N THR A 351 -10.08 -13.92 29.81
CA THR A 351 -9.89 -12.59 30.39
C THR A 351 -9.58 -12.72 31.89
N PHE A 352 -8.63 -11.92 32.37
CA PHE A 352 -8.17 -11.97 33.76
C PHE A 352 -8.46 -10.67 34.53
N GLY A 353 -9.10 -9.70 33.88
CA GLY A 353 -9.43 -8.40 34.45
C GLY A 353 -10.92 -8.24 34.74
N SER A 354 -11.33 -7.04 35.16
CA SER A 354 -12.75 -6.71 35.40
C SER A 354 -13.56 -6.51 34.13
N LYS A 355 -12.91 -6.46 32.96
CA LYS A 355 -13.56 -6.39 31.65
C LYS A 355 -13.70 -7.81 31.11
N ASN A 356 -14.91 -8.12 30.64
CA ASN A 356 -15.28 -9.42 30.08
C ASN A 356 -15.06 -9.53 28.58
N SER A 357 -14.59 -8.47 27.91
CA SER A 357 -14.38 -8.48 26.46
C SER A 357 -13.22 -7.57 26.06
N MET A 358 -12.78 -7.74 24.81
CA MET A 358 -11.72 -6.95 24.19
C MET A 358 -12.21 -6.28 22.90
N ASN A 359 -11.43 -5.31 22.41
CA ASN A 359 -11.65 -4.77 21.08
C ASN A 359 -11.59 -5.90 20.03
N VAL A 360 -12.58 -5.95 19.13
CA VAL A 360 -12.75 -7.02 18.13
C VAL A 360 -11.53 -7.18 17.21
N ALA A 361 -10.84 -6.11 16.84
CA ALA A 361 -9.65 -6.20 16.00
C ALA A 361 -8.45 -6.81 16.75
N VAL A 362 -8.32 -6.50 18.04
CA VAL A 362 -7.30 -7.11 18.91
C VAL A 362 -7.61 -8.59 19.12
N ALA A 363 -8.88 -8.92 19.40
CA ALA A 363 -9.32 -10.30 19.60
C ALA A 363 -9.10 -11.15 18.34
N ALA A 364 -9.46 -10.62 17.16
CA ALA A 364 -9.18 -11.25 15.88
C ALA A 364 -7.69 -11.55 15.70
N GLY A 365 -6.81 -10.57 15.98
CA GLY A 365 -5.37 -10.76 15.85
C GLY A 365 -4.80 -11.87 16.74
N ILE A 366 -5.28 -11.97 18.00
CA ILE A 366 -4.84 -13.04 18.92
C ILE A 366 -5.22 -14.40 18.38
N VAL A 367 -6.49 -14.59 18.01
CA VAL A 367 -6.98 -15.90 17.55
C VAL A 367 -6.35 -16.28 16.20
N ILE A 368 -6.19 -15.33 15.29
CA ILE A 368 -5.53 -15.55 14.00
C ILE A 368 -4.11 -16.09 14.21
N TYR A 369 -3.28 -15.40 15.00
CA TYR A 369 -1.89 -15.82 15.17
C TYR A 369 -1.75 -17.09 16.03
N ASP A 370 -2.67 -17.35 16.97
CA ASP A 370 -2.70 -18.64 17.67
C ASP A 370 -3.06 -19.81 16.73
N VAL A 371 -4.03 -19.62 15.84
CA VAL A 371 -4.36 -20.61 14.79
C VAL A 371 -3.14 -20.89 13.91
N LEU A 372 -2.45 -19.85 13.43
CA LEU A 372 -1.24 -20.03 12.61
C LEU A 372 -0.12 -20.76 13.37
N ARG A 373 0.05 -20.46 14.65
CA ARG A 373 1.00 -21.15 15.54
C ARG A 373 0.63 -22.63 15.68
N ARG A 374 -0.64 -22.95 15.94
CA ARG A 374 -1.14 -24.33 16.07
C ARG A 374 -1.04 -25.11 14.77
N TRP A 375 -1.16 -24.42 13.64
CA TRP A 375 -0.90 -24.97 12.31
C TRP A 375 0.59 -25.05 11.93
N SER A 376 1.50 -24.75 12.85
CA SER A 376 2.96 -24.80 12.63
C SER A 376 3.45 -23.95 11.45
N ILE A 377 2.69 -22.91 11.08
CA ILE A 377 3.08 -21.94 10.06
C ILE A 377 4.14 -20.99 10.61
N VAL A 378 3.95 -20.56 11.87
CA VAL A 378 4.94 -19.79 12.62
C VAL A 378 5.88 -20.79 13.28
N LYS A 379 7.14 -20.83 12.83
CA LYS A 379 8.19 -21.69 13.38
C LYS A 379 8.89 -21.06 14.58
#